data_AF-D9VN89-F1
#
_entry.id   AF-D9VN89-F1
#
_cell.length_a   1.000
_cell.length_b   1.000
_cell.length_c   1.000
_cell.angle_alpha   90.00
_cell.angle_beta   90.00
_cell.angle_gamma   90.00
#
_symmetry.space_group_name_H-M   'P 1'
#
loop_
_entity.id
_entity.type
_entity.pdbx_description
1 polymer ?
#
loop_
_entity_poly.entity_id
_entity_poly.type
_entity_poly.pdbx_seq_one_letter_code
_entity_poly.pdbx_strand_id
1 'polypeptide(L)'
;MPVVCHDVPCPLDPSDEQNRTTTTPVVPHPWYHGCGYPGKVNHDRRDRLRDAAIAVLAEAGGRGLTHRAVDAAAEVPLGTAKNYFPTRDALLRAVAERCLEQYRAVAAALAGGGPGPSDRAGLAALLAGLLRNVAGPGRPRVLAYLELQTEATRR
;
A
#
# COMPACT_ATOMS: atom_id res chain seq x y z
N MET A 1 -18.32 -35.15 -2.35
CA MET A 1 -18.31 -35.33 -0.89
C MET A 1 -17.34 -34.32 -0.32
N PRO A 2 -17.80 -33.22 0.31
CA PRO A 2 -16.90 -32.20 0.82
C PRO A 2 -16.26 -32.68 2.12
N VAL A 3 -14.95 -32.53 2.20
CA VAL A 3 -14.12 -32.88 3.36
C VAL A 3 -14.43 -31.88 4.48
N VAL A 4 -14.77 -32.39 5.66
CA VAL A 4 -15.09 -31.60 6.86
C VAL A 4 -13.77 -31.27 7.59
N CYS A 5 -13.65 -30.03 8.08
CA CYS A 5 -12.42 -29.37 8.57
C CYS A 5 -11.63 -30.01 9.73
N HIS A 6 -11.94 -31.21 10.23
CA HIS A 6 -11.33 -31.70 11.46
C HIS A 6 -9.95 -32.37 11.31
N ASP A 7 -9.53 -32.74 10.11
CA ASP A 7 -8.31 -33.55 9.91
C ASP A 7 -7.11 -32.80 9.32
N VAL A 8 -7.14 -31.45 9.28
CA VAL A 8 -5.98 -30.65 8.82
C VAL A 8 -5.29 -30.01 10.03
N PRO A 9 -4.05 -30.42 10.38
CA PRO A 9 -3.29 -29.81 11.44
C PRO A 9 -3.08 -28.31 11.17
N CYS A 10 -3.33 -27.47 12.17
CA CYS A 10 -3.04 -26.05 12.11
C CYS A 10 -1.50 -25.87 11.98
N PRO A 11 -0.98 -25.18 10.96
CA PRO A 11 0.47 -25.02 10.74
C PRO A 11 1.15 -24.12 11.79
N LEU A 12 0.44 -23.73 12.84
CA LEU A 12 0.87 -22.83 13.91
C LEU A 12 0.46 -23.40 15.27
N ASP A 13 0.76 -24.68 15.51
CA ASP A 13 0.79 -25.23 16.86
C ASP A 13 1.94 -24.55 17.64
N PRO A 14 1.66 -23.81 18.73
CA PRO A 14 2.70 -23.20 19.56
C PRO A 14 3.61 -24.23 20.25
N SER A 15 3.27 -25.53 20.19
CA SER A 15 4.04 -26.66 20.71
C SER A 15 5.11 -27.17 19.73
N ASP A 16 5.09 -26.73 18.46
CA ASP A 16 6.02 -27.18 17.43
C ASP A 16 7.33 -26.37 17.45
N GLU A 17 8.40 -26.99 17.97
CA GLU A 17 9.75 -26.41 18.10
C GLU A 17 10.34 -25.96 16.74
N GLN A 18 9.89 -26.56 15.63
CA GLN A 18 10.41 -26.27 14.27
C GLN A 18 10.13 -24.85 13.76
N ASN A 19 9.12 -24.14 14.27
CA ASN A 19 8.72 -22.83 13.73
C ASN A 19 9.51 -21.64 14.33
N ARG A 20 10.46 -21.89 15.25
CA ARG A 20 11.26 -20.81 15.88
C ARG A 20 12.45 -20.34 15.06
N THR A 21 12.89 -21.09 14.05
CA THR A 21 14.16 -20.83 13.32
C THR A 21 14.00 -20.53 11.83
N THR A 22 12.78 -20.60 11.28
CA THR A 22 12.57 -20.42 9.83
C THR A 22 12.29 -18.95 9.47
N THR A 23 13.29 -18.23 8.93
CA THR A 23 13.12 -16.87 8.33
C THR A 23 12.53 -16.96 6.92
N THR A 24 11.47 -17.76 6.74
CA THR A 24 10.75 -17.80 5.46
C THR A 24 9.37 -17.16 5.69
N PRO A 25 8.99 -16.12 4.94
CA PRO A 25 7.67 -15.55 5.09
C PRO A 25 6.62 -16.59 4.70
N VAL A 26 5.81 -17.01 5.67
CA VAL A 26 4.64 -17.86 5.45
C VAL A 26 3.70 -17.12 4.52
N VAL A 27 3.65 -17.54 3.25
CA VAL A 27 2.76 -16.98 2.24
C VAL A 27 1.34 -17.46 2.57
N PRO A 28 0.34 -16.58 2.71
CA PRO A 28 -1.01 -17.02 3.03
C PRO A 28 -1.59 -17.83 1.86
N HIS A 29 -2.03 -19.06 2.12
CA HIS A 29 -2.70 -19.85 1.10
C HIS A 29 -4.12 -19.28 0.81
N PRO A 30 -4.69 -19.51 -0.39
CA PRO A 30 -5.91 -18.84 -0.86
C PRO A 30 -7.22 -19.23 -0.15
N TRP A 31 -7.17 -20.09 0.87
CA TRP A 31 -8.35 -20.73 1.46
C TRP A 31 -8.71 -20.22 2.86
N TYR A 32 -7.96 -19.26 3.42
CA TYR A 32 -8.28 -18.63 4.72
C TYR A 32 -9.13 -17.36 4.55
N HIS A 33 -10.33 -17.49 4.00
CA HIS A 33 -11.36 -16.48 4.12
C HIS A 33 -12.25 -16.81 5.32
N GLY A 34 -12.06 -16.17 6.47
CA GLY A 34 -13.09 -16.12 7.51
C GLY A 34 -12.70 -16.35 8.98
N CYS A 35 -11.50 -16.86 9.28
CA CYS A 35 -11.06 -16.98 10.68
C CYS A 35 -10.26 -15.74 11.10
N GLY A 36 -10.87 -14.90 11.92
CA GLY A 36 -10.27 -13.67 12.44
C GLY A 36 -9.01 -13.95 13.25
N TYR A 37 -7.86 -13.52 12.72
CA TYR A 37 -6.60 -13.45 13.45
C TYR A 37 -6.60 -12.25 14.42
N PRO A 38 -6.47 -12.45 15.73
CA PRO A 38 -6.29 -11.35 16.67
C PRO A 38 -4.81 -10.94 16.64
N GLY A 39 -4.47 -9.89 15.88
CA GLY A 39 -3.11 -9.32 15.92
C GLY A 39 -2.51 -8.71 14.65
N LYS A 40 -3.22 -8.62 13.51
CA LYS A 40 -2.81 -7.81 12.33
C LYS A 40 -3.78 -6.66 12.07
N VAL A 41 -4.30 -6.07 13.14
CA VAL A 41 -5.42 -5.14 13.02
C VAL A 41 -4.89 -3.76 12.62
N ASN A 42 -5.23 -3.35 11.39
CA ASN A 42 -5.40 -1.98 10.91
C ASN A 42 -4.40 -1.36 9.92
N HIS A 43 -3.22 -1.95 9.73
CA HIS A 43 -2.26 -1.41 8.74
C HIS A 43 -2.78 -1.58 7.30
N ASP A 44 -3.29 -2.78 6.96
CA ASP A 44 -3.86 -3.04 5.63
C ASP A 44 -5.06 -2.15 5.30
N ARG A 45 -5.91 -1.84 6.29
CA ARG A 45 -7.11 -1.02 6.05
C ARG A 45 -6.73 0.46 5.91
N ARG A 46 -5.80 0.95 6.75
CA ARG A 46 -5.26 2.30 6.62
C ARG A 46 -4.53 2.49 5.29
N ASP A 47 -3.75 1.51 4.86
CA ASP A 47 -3.04 1.58 3.57
C ASP A 47 -3.99 1.50 2.39
N ARG A 48 -5.01 0.63 2.42
CA ARG A 48 -6.07 0.61 1.39
C ARG A 48 -6.76 1.96 1.24
N LEU A 49 -7.10 2.62 2.34
CA LEU A 49 -7.68 3.96 2.31
C LEU A 49 -6.73 5.00 1.71
N ARG A 50 -5.42 4.90 2.00
CA ARG A 50 -4.40 5.81 1.44
C ARG A 50 -4.18 5.57 -0.05
N ASP A 51 -4.19 4.30 -0.48
CA ASP A 51 -4.07 3.92 -1.88
C ASP A 51 -5.31 4.37 -2.68
N ALA A 52 -6.50 4.21 -2.12
CA ALA A 52 -7.74 4.75 -2.70
C ALA A 52 -7.72 6.29 -2.75
N ALA A 53 -7.20 6.96 -1.72
CA ALA A 53 -7.06 8.41 -1.73
C ALA A 53 -6.06 8.90 -2.79
N ILE A 54 -4.98 8.16 -3.07
CA ILE A 54 -4.09 8.43 -4.21
C ILE A 54 -4.87 8.32 -5.53
N ALA A 55 -5.64 7.26 -5.72
CA ALA A 55 -6.43 7.06 -6.94
C ALA A 55 -7.44 8.20 -7.16
N VAL A 56 -8.22 8.53 -6.13
CA VAL A 56 -9.19 9.64 -6.18
C VAL A 56 -8.50 10.96 -6.50
N LEU A 57 -7.35 11.24 -5.87
CA LEU A 57 -6.62 12.48 -6.13
C LEU A 57 -6.06 12.52 -7.56
N ALA A 58 -5.59 11.39 -8.08
CA ALA A 58 -5.08 11.28 -9.45
C ALA A 58 -6.18 11.44 -10.51
N GLU A 59 -7.39 10.96 -10.24
CA GLU A 59 -8.52 10.97 -11.18
C GLU A 59 -9.36 12.25 -11.10
N ALA A 60 -9.65 12.72 -9.89
CA ALA A 60 -10.59 13.82 -9.65
C ALA A 60 -9.91 15.12 -9.16
N GLY A 61 -8.59 15.10 -8.97
CA GLY A 61 -7.81 16.25 -8.52
C GLY A 61 -8.11 16.70 -7.09
N GLY A 62 -7.47 17.80 -6.67
CA GLY A 62 -7.57 18.31 -5.30
C GLY A 62 -9.01 18.49 -4.80
N ARG A 63 -9.89 19.07 -5.62
CA ARG A 63 -11.30 19.33 -5.29
C ARG A 63 -12.15 18.05 -5.16
N GLY A 64 -11.80 17.00 -5.89
CA GLY A 64 -12.50 15.72 -5.84
C GLY A 64 -12.17 14.87 -4.61
N LEU A 65 -11.06 15.16 -3.92
CA LEU A 65 -10.64 14.40 -2.74
C LEU A 65 -11.52 14.71 -1.52
N THR A 66 -12.52 13.85 -1.33
CA THR A 66 -13.46 13.87 -0.19
C THR A 66 -13.46 12.51 0.52
N HIS A 67 -13.78 12.47 1.82
CA HIS A 67 -13.89 11.21 2.57
C HIS A 67 -14.83 10.21 1.91
N ARG A 68 -15.96 10.69 1.39
CA ARG A 68 -16.94 9.84 0.70
C ARG A 68 -16.38 9.23 -0.58
N ALA A 69 -15.64 10.02 -1.36
CA ALA A 69 -14.99 9.51 -2.57
C ALA A 69 -13.92 8.45 -2.23
N VAL A 70 -13.17 8.66 -1.14
CA VAL A 70 -12.19 7.69 -0.65
C VAL A 70 -12.85 6.41 -0.15
N ASP A 71 -13.94 6.52 0.63
CA ASP A 71 -14.70 5.34 1.10
C ASP A 71 -15.23 4.51 -0.05
N ALA A 72 -15.78 5.18 -1.08
CA ALA A 72 -16.27 4.53 -2.30
C ALA A 72 -15.14 3.84 -3.07
N ALA A 73 -14.02 4.54 -3.30
CA ALA A 73 -12.86 3.98 -4.01
C ALA A 73 -12.16 2.85 -3.25
N ALA A 74 -12.22 2.85 -1.92
CA ALA A 74 -11.68 1.79 -1.08
C ALA A 74 -12.65 0.62 -0.85
N GLU A 75 -13.89 0.72 -1.35
CA GLU A 75 -14.96 -0.27 -1.16
C GLU A 75 -15.22 -0.58 0.33
N VAL A 76 -15.24 0.47 1.17
CA VAL A 76 -15.48 0.37 2.61
C VAL A 76 -16.77 1.07 3.03
N PRO A 77 -17.33 0.77 4.22
CA PRO A 77 -18.48 1.48 4.74
C PRO A 77 -18.26 2.99 4.80
N LEU A 78 -19.31 3.75 4.49
CA LEU A 78 -19.27 5.22 4.58
C LEU A 78 -18.87 5.70 5.97
N GLY A 79 -17.99 6.69 6.03
CA GLY A 79 -17.47 7.26 7.27
C GLY A 79 -16.17 6.60 7.74
N THR A 80 -15.73 5.50 7.11
CA THR A 80 -14.48 4.83 7.48
C THR A 80 -13.30 5.78 7.30
N ALA A 81 -13.13 6.41 6.15
CA ALA A 81 -12.04 7.36 5.88
C ALA A 81 -12.06 8.53 6.86
N LYS A 82 -13.24 9.03 7.24
CA LYS A 82 -13.36 10.13 8.21
C LYS A 82 -12.95 9.71 9.62
N ASN A 83 -13.13 8.45 9.98
CA ASN A 83 -12.64 7.91 11.25
C ASN A 83 -11.09 7.88 11.31
N TYR A 84 -10.40 7.58 10.21
CA TYR A 84 -8.92 7.52 10.18
C TYR A 84 -8.28 8.89 9.94
N PHE A 85 -8.91 9.71 9.12
CA PHE A 85 -8.39 10.98 8.67
C PHE A 85 -9.45 12.05 8.93
N PRO A 86 -9.52 12.65 10.13
CA PRO A 86 -10.68 13.46 10.54
C PRO A 86 -10.86 14.74 9.73
N THR A 87 -9.78 15.24 9.11
CA THR A 87 -9.77 16.47 8.31
C THR A 87 -9.31 16.20 6.88
N ARG A 88 -9.64 17.13 5.98
CA ARG A 88 -9.11 17.12 4.61
C ARG A 88 -7.57 17.17 4.60
N ASP A 89 -6.98 17.94 5.49
CA ASP A 89 -5.53 18.02 5.68
C ASP A 89 -4.91 16.68 6.11
N ALA A 90 -5.62 15.94 6.95
CA ALA A 90 -5.20 14.60 7.33
C ALA A 90 -5.20 13.64 6.14
N LEU A 91 -6.19 13.73 5.24
CA LEU A 91 -6.19 12.99 3.99
C LEU A 91 -5.02 13.37 3.08
N LEU A 92 -4.79 14.67 2.86
CA LEU A 92 -3.69 15.15 2.00
C LEU A 92 -2.32 14.72 2.51
N ARG A 93 -2.08 14.81 3.83
CA ARG A 93 -0.85 14.28 4.45
C ARG A 93 -0.73 12.77 4.28
N ALA A 94 -1.81 12.02 4.50
CA ALA A 94 -1.80 10.57 4.38
C ALA A 94 -1.49 10.10 2.95
N VAL A 95 -1.98 10.82 1.95
CA VAL A 95 -1.62 10.63 0.53
C VAL A 95 -0.14 10.93 0.31
N ALA A 96 0.36 12.08 0.79
CA ALA A 96 1.76 12.46 0.61
C ALA A 96 2.73 11.44 1.23
N GLU A 97 2.45 11.01 2.46
CA GLU A 97 3.21 9.95 3.15
C GLU A 97 3.19 8.64 2.36
N ARG A 98 2.02 8.25 1.82
CA ARG A 98 1.87 6.99 1.07
C ARG A 98 2.61 7.04 -0.26
N CYS A 99 2.56 8.18 -0.96
CA CYS A 99 3.36 8.39 -2.16
C CYS A 99 4.85 8.22 -1.87
N LEU A 100 5.35 8.80 -0.77
CA LEU A 100 6.76 8.69 -0.38
C LEU A 100 7.16 7.25 -0.05
N GLU A 101 6.33 6.52 0.70
CA GLU A 101 6.53 5.09 0.99
C GLU A 101 6.63 4.27 -0.28
N GLN A 102 5.69 4.45 -1.23
CA GLN A 102 5.69 3.72 -2.48
C GLN A 102 6.90 4.08 -3.36
N TYR A 103 7.32 5.35 -3.40
CA TYR A 103 8.53 5.75 -4.14
C TYR A 103 9.79 5.11 -3.56
N ARG A 104 9.92 5.07 -2.23
CA ARG A 104 11.04 4.39 -1.57
C ARG A 104 11.06 2.90 -1.88
N ALA A 105 9.90 2.25 -1.84
CA ALA A 105 9.77 0.83 -2.18
C ALA A 105 10.19 0.53 -3.63
N VAL A 106 9.75 1.36 -4.59
CA VAL A 106 10.13 1.21 -6.01
C VAL A 106 11.62 1.44 -6.19
N ALA A 107 12.19 2.48 -5.57
CA ALA A 107 13.62 2.76 -5.68
C ALA A 107 14.46 1.62 -5.09
N ALA A 108 14.09 1.08 -3.92
CA ALA A 108 14.76 -0.04 -3.30
C ALA A 108 14.68 -1.32 -4.15
N ALA A 109 13.51 -1.60 -4.74
CA ALA A 109 13.32 -2.74 -5.63
C ALA A 109 14.18 -2.63 -6.91
N LEU A 110 14.23 -1.45 -7.52
CA LEU A 110 15.05 -1.20 -8.71
C LEU A 110 16.56 -1.22 -8.41
N ALA A 111 16.97 -0.83 -7.20
CA ALA A 111 18.35 -0.90 -6.74
C ALA A 111 18.77 -2.32 -6.31
N GLY A 112 17.86 -3.30 -6.31
CA GLY A 112 18.15 -4.69 -5.93
C GLY A 112 18.54 -4.84 -4.45
N GLY A 113 18.12 -3.91 -3.57
CA GLY A 113 18.43 -3.94 -2.14
C GLY A 113 19.89 -3.60 -1.76
N GLY A 114 20.73 -3.24 -2.74
CA GLY A 114 22.13 -2.84 -2.52
C GLY A 114 22.31 -1.33 -2.27
N PRO A 115 23.55 -0.86 -2.05
CA PRO A 115 23.89 0.55 -1.76
C PRO A 115 23.67 1.56 -2.90
N GLY A 116 22.77 1.26 -3.85
CA GLY A 116 22.50 2.10 -5.01
C GLY A 116 23.56 1.96 -6.11
N PRO A 117 23.40 2.70 -7.22
CA PRO A 117 24.29 2.60 -8.36
C PRO A 117 25.68 3.17 -8.04
N SER A 118 26.72 2.38 -8.30
CA SER A 118 28.13 2.77 -8.10
C SER A 118 28.81 3.31 -9.36
N ASP A 119 28.13 3.24 -10.51
CA ASP A 119 28.63 3.70 -11.80
C ASP A 119 27.55 4.38 -12.65
N ARG A 120 27.97 4.95 -13.80
CA ARG A 120 27.07 5.65 -14.73
C ARG A 120 26.02 4.70 -15.32
N ALA A 121 26.40 3.46 -15.63
CA ALA A 121 25.50 2.49 -16.25
C ALA A 121 24.38 2.08 -15.29
N GLY A 122 24.71 1.80 -14.03
CA GLY A 122 23.75 1.52 -12.96
C GLY A 122 22.83 2.70 -12.69
N LEU A 123 23.37 3.93 -12.67
CA LEU A 123 22.54 5.13 -12.49
C LEU A 123 21.54 5.31 -13.65
N ALA A 124 22.01 5.13 -14.90
CA ALA A 124 21.14 5.20 -16.07
C ALA A 124 20.05 4.11 -16.04
N ALA A 125 20.39 2.89 -15.63
CA ALA A 125 19.44 1.78 -15.50
C ALA A 125 18.38 2.07 -14.43
N LEU A 126 18.79 2.59 -13.27
CA LEU A 126 17.89 3.00 -12.19
C LEU A 126 16.93 4.09 -12.66
N LEU A 127 17.44 5.16 -13.26
CA LEU A 127 16.63 6.27 -13.77
C LEU A 127 15.65 5.80 -14.85
N ALA A 128 16.11 4.96 -15.78
CA ALA A 128 15.24 4.39 -16.82
C ALA A 128 14.14 3.50 -16.21
N GLY A 129 14.45 2.74 -15.16
CA GLY A 129 13.48 1.94 -14.41
C GLY A 129 12.43 2.80 -13.71
N LEU A 130 12.86 3.90 -13.07
CA LEU A 130 11.95 4.86 -12.44
C LEU A 130 11.02 5.52 -13.46
N LEU A 131 11.56 5.96 -14.61
CA LEU A 131 10.76 6.55 -15.68
C LEU A 131 9.74 5.57 -16.26
N ARG A 132 10.12 4.30 -16.48
CA ARG A 132 9.17 3.25 -16.89
C ARG A 132 8.08 3.01 -15.83
N ASN A 133 8.43 3.04 -14.54
CA ASN A 133 7.44 2.91 -13.46
C ASN A 133 6.42 4.06 -13.52
N VAL A 134 6.90 5.30 -13.63
CA VAL A 134 6.07 6.51 -13.72
C VAL A 134 5.18 6.52 -14.96
N ALA A 135 5.68 6.04 -16.09
CA ALA A 135 4.92 5.92 -17.33
C ALA A 135 3.87 4.80 -17.31
N GLY A 136 4.04 3.80 -16.44
CA GLY A 136 3.14 2.64 -16.30
C GLY A 136 2.44 2.59 -14.93
N PRO A 137 2.69 1.55 -14.11
CA PRO A 137 1.91 1.29 -12.89
C PRO A 137 2.04 2.36 -11.80
N GLY A 138 3.09 3.19 -11.84
CA GLY A 138 3.29 4.32 -10.95
C GLY A 138 2.59 5.60 -11.37
N ARG A 139 1.91 5.63 -12.53
CA ARG A 139 1.29 6.84 -13.09
C ARG A 139 0.31 7.54 -12.14
N PRO A 140 -0.64 6.84 -11.46
CA PRO A 140 -1.57 7.49 -10.54
C PRO A 140 -0.84 8.21 -9.39
N ARG A 141 0.22 7.61 -8.86
CA ARG A 141 1.04 8.20 -7.78
C ARG A 141 1.68 9.52 -8.20
N VAL A 142 2.16 9.59 -9.44
CA VAL A 142 2.81 10.80 -9.98
C VAL A 142 1.79 11.91 -10.17
N LEU A 143 0.63 11.60 -10.73
CA LEU A 143 -0.48 12.55 -10.88
C LEU A 143 -0.95 13.07 -9.52
N ALA A 144 -1.17 12.19 -8.56
CA ALA A 144 -1.51 12.57 -7.19
C ALA A 144 -0.46 13.48 -6.55
N TYR A 145 0.84 13.21 -6.76
CA TYR A 145 1.91 14.07 -6.26
C TYR A 145 1.92 15.46 -6.91
N LEU A 146 1.65 15.56 -8.22
CA LEU A 146 1.54 16.85 -8.90
C LEU A 146 0.33 17.65 -8.39
N GLU A 147 -0.80 16.99 -8.17
CA GLU A 147 -2.00 17.60 -7.56
C GLU A 147 -1.76 18.04 -6.11
N LEU A 148 -0.96 17.29 -5.33
CA LEU A 148 -0.55 17.74 -4.00
C LEU A 148 0.26 19.04 -4.07
N GLN A 149 1.15 19.18 -5.05
CA GLN A 149 1.92 20.41 -5.21
C GLN A 149 1.04 21.60 -5.61
N THR A 150 0.05 21.40 -6.49
CA THR A 150 -0.89 22.47 -6.85
C THR A 150 -1.81 22.85 -5.69
N GLU A 151 -2.21 21.89 -4.85
CA GLU A 151 -2.99 22.18 -3.63
C GLU A 151 -2.16 22.95 -2.61
N ALA A 152 -0.87 22.61 -2.46
CA ALA A 152 0.03 23.29 -1.52
C ALA A 152 0.23 24.79 -1.85
N THR A 153 0.16 25.18 -3.13
CA THR A 153 0.29 26.58 -3.55
C THR A 153 -1.02 27.37 -3.48
N ARG A 154 -2.16 26.71 -3.28
CA ARG A 154 -3.48 27.34 -3.13
C ARG A 154 -3.84 27.67 -1.67
N ARG A 155 -2.93 27.37 -0.75
CA ARG A 155 -3.02 27.66 0.68
C ARG A 155 -2.16 28.87 1.01
#